data_AF-A0A452CGU7-F1
#
_entry.id   AF-A0A452CGU7-F1
#
_cell.length_a   1.000
_cell.length_b   1.000
_cell.length_c   1.000
_cell.angle_alpha   90.00
_cell.angle_beta   90.00
_cell.angle_gamma   90.00
#
_symmetry.space_group_name_H-M   'P 1'
#
loop_
_entity.id
_entity.type
_entity.pdbx_description
1 polymer ?
#
loop_
_entity_poly.entity_id
_entity_poly.type
_entity_poly.pdbx_seq_one_letter_code
_entity_poly.pdbx_strand_id
1 'polypeptide(L)'
;MYARVKQVKSNPLYQGMASSADVALVELEAPVTFNNYILPVCVPDPSVVFETGMNCWVAGWGSPSEQDHLPNPRILQKLAVPIIDTPKCNLLYSKDSESSFQPKTIKDDMLCAGFAEGKKDACKGDSGGPLVCLVGQSWLQAGVISWGEGCARRNRPGVYIRVTSHHNWIHRIIPELQFQRASSGGQKRDPRGQQPLSRNFAPFLAAHAILLVLMALLTFL
;
A
#
# COMPACT_ATOMS: atom_id res chain seq x y z
N MET A 1 -18.96 12.77 1.55
CA MET A 1 -19.18 12.02 0.31
C MET A 1 -19.32 10.55 0.68
N TYR A 2 -20.35 9.86 0.19
CA TYR A 2 -20.52 8.43 0.38
C TYR A 2 -20.55 7.78 -1.00
N ALA A 3 -19.79 6.71 -1.18
CA ALA A 3 -19.82 5.89 -2.39
C ALA A 3 -20.53 4.58 -2.08
N ARG A 4 -21.46 4.17 -2.95
CA ARG A 4 -22.12 2.87 -2.81
C ARG A 4 -21.20 1.76 -3.32
N VAL A 5 -21.25 0.62 -2.64
CA VAL A 5 -20.50 -0.57 -3.00
C VAL A 5 -21.34 -1.42 -3.94
N LYS A 6 -20.78 -1.81 -5.08
CA LYS A 6 -21.39 -2.74 -6.03
C LYS A 6 -21.18 -4.19 -5.61
N GLN A 7 -19.94 -4.54 -5.27
CA GLN A 7 -19.59 -5.88 -4.80
C GLN A 7 -18.33 -5.87 -3.95
N VAL A 8 -18.23 -6.89 -3.09
CA VAL A 8 -17.04 -7.19 -2.30
C VAL A 8 -16.57 -8.59 -2.67
N LYS A 9 -15.29 -8.71 -3.06
CA LYS A 9 -14.64 -10.00 -3.34
C LYS A 9 -13.59 -10.27 -2.28
N SER A 10 -13.96 -11.09 -1.30
CA SER A 10 -13.00 -11.58 -0.31
C SER A 10 -12.10 -12.65 -0.91
N ASN A 11 -10.85 -12.72 -0.47
CA ASN A 11 -9.97 -13.80 -0.90
C ASN A 11 -10.48 -15.15 -0.36
N PRO A 12 -10.72 -16.15 -1.24
CA PRO A 12 -11.35 -17.41 -0.82
C PRO A 12 -10.46 -18.28 0.10
N LEU A 13 -9.18 -17.95 0.25
CA LEU A 13 -8.28 -18.64 1.18
C LEU A 13 -8.38 -18.15 2.62
N TYR A 14 -9.16 -17.08 2.88
CA TYR A 14 -9.38 -16.59 4.24
C TYR A 14 -10.20 -17.60 5.06
N GLN A 15 -9.68 -17.97 6.24
CA GLN A 15 -10.28 -18.96 7.13
C GLN A 15 -10.63 -18.39 8.52
N GLY A 16 -10.43 -17.09 8.74
CA GLY A 16 -10.78 -16.40 9.98
C GLY A 16 -9.58 -15.70 10.63
N MET A 17 -9.74 -15.35 11.90
CA MET A 17 -8.77 -14.52 12.61
C MET A 17 -7.36 -15.13 12.58
N ALA A 18 -6.38 -14.31 12.20
CA ALA A 18 -4.97 -14.71 12.07
C ALA A 18 -4.70 -15.83 11.06
N SER A 19 -5.65 -16.12 10.16
CA SER A 19 -5.37 -16.92 8.96
C SER A 19 -4.73 -16.05 7.87
N SER A 20 -4.09 -16.71 6.90
CA SER A 20 -3.70 -16.08 5.65
C SER A 20 -4.89 -15.44 4.92
N ALA A 21 -4.59 -14.58 3.97
CA ALA A 21 -5.48 -14.03 2.97
C ALA A 21 -6.63 -13.16 3.51
N ASP A 22 -6.43 -12.48 4.64
CA ASP A 22 -7.36 -11.48 5.18
C ASP A 22 -7.36 -10.18 4.35
N VAL A 23 -7.82 -10.28 3.11
CA VAL A 23 -7.87 -9.19 2.13
C VAL A 23 -9.11 -9.32 1.25
N ALA A 24 -9.69 -8.18 0.89
CA ALA A 24 -10.83 -8.09 0.01
C ALA A 24 -10.68 -6.94 -1.00
N LEU A 25 -11.27 -7.09 -2.18
CA LEU A 25 -11.43 -6.02 -3.16
C LEU A 25 -12.87 -5.51 -3.11
N VAL A 26 -13.02 -4.19 -3.06
CA VAL A 26 -14.32 -3.51 -3.02
C VAL A 26 -14.50 -2.74 -4.32
N GLU A 27 -15.48 -3.14 -5.13
CA GLU A 27 -15.88 -2.41 -6.34
C GLU A 27 -16.98 -1.42 -5.99
N LEU A 28 -16.78 -0.15 -6.36
CA LEU A 28 -17.79 0.89 -6.20
C LEU A 28 -18.85 0.81 -7.30
N GLU A 29 -20.08 1.23 -7.00
CA GLU A 29 -21.20 1.29 -7.96
C GLU A 29 -20.91 2.27 -9.11
N ALA A 30 -20.16 3.33 -8.82
CA ALA A 30 -19.68 4.30 -9.80
C ALA A 30 -18.23 4.69 -9.48
N PRO A 31 -17.42 5.03 -10.51
CA PRO A 31 -16.07 5.53 -10.30
C PRO A 31 -16.09 6.85 -9.54
N VAL A 32 -15.08 7.05 -8.67
CA VAL A 32 -14.87 8.33 -7.98
C VAL A 32 -14.09 9.30 -8.86
N THR A 33 -14.43 10.59 -8.78
CA THR A 33 -13.65 11.65 -9.43
C THR A 33 -12.44 11.99 -8.59
N PHE A 34 -11.24 11.80 -9.15
CA PHE A 34 -10.01 12.16 -8.48
C PHE A 34 -9.90 13.68 -8.28
N ASN A 35 -9.34 14.05 -7.13
CA ASN A 35 -9.08 15.43 -6.74
C ASN A 35 -7.95 15.46 -5.71
N ASN A 36 -7.66 16.63 -5.12
CA ASN A 36 -6.58 16.80 -4.15
C ASN A 36 -6.72 15.96 -2.86
N TYR A 37 -7.90 15.41 -2.59
CA TYR A 37 -8.23 14.60 -1.41
C TYR A 37 -8.58 13.14 -1.75
N ILE A 38 -8.78 12.81 -3.03
CA ILE A 38 -9.13 11.48 -3.51
C ILE A 38 -8.14 11.10 -4.59
N LEU A 39 -7.13 10.32 -4.21
CA LEU A 39 -6.09 9.80 -5.09
C LEU A 39 -5.87 8.31 -4.79
N PRO A 40 -5.57 7.49 -5.80
CA PRO A 40 -5.19 6.10 -5.59
C PRO A 40 -3.78 5.98 -4.98
N VAL A 41 -3.54 4.89 -4.26
CA VAL A 41 -2.20 4.47 -3.84
C VAL A 41 -1.60 3.52 -4.88
N CYS A 42 -0.27 3.48 -5.02
CA CYS A 42 0.37 2.52 -5.92
C CYS A 42 0.30 1.11 -5.32
N VAL A 43 -0.06 0.13 -6.15
CA VAL A 43 -0.02 -1.29 -5.77
C VAL A 43 1.35 -1.87 -6.16
N PRO A 44 2.10 -2.50 -5.23
CA PRO A 44 3.46 -2.97 -5.50
C PRO A 44 3.50 -4.21 -6.39
N ASP A 45 4.44 -4.26 -7.33
CA ASP A 45 4.84 -5.47 -8.05
C ASP A 45 5.44 -6.52 -7.08
N PRO A 46 5.26 -7.83 -7.32
CA PRO A 46 5.83 -8.89 -6.48
C PRO A 46 7.33 -8.77 -6.21
N SER A 47 8.09 -8.13 -7.11
CA SER A 47 9.53 -7.89 -6.96
C SER A 47 9.89 -6.83 -5.92
N VAL A 48 8.93 -6.04 -5.45
CA VAL A 48 9.18 -4.99 -4.43
C VAL A 48 9.37 -5.63 -3.06
N VAL A 49 10.54 -5.38 -2.46
CA VAL A 49 10.87 -5.79 -1.10
C VAL A 49 10.76 -4.58 -0.17
N PHE A 50 9.97 -4.73 0.89
CA PHE A 50 9.89 -3.75 1.99
C PHE A 50 10.85 -4.20 3.10
N GLU A 51 12.03 -3.59 3.14
CA GLU A 51 13.13 -3.99 4.01
C GLU A 51 12.81 -3.81 5.50
N THR A 52 13.40 -4.66 6.35
CA THR A 52 13.31 -4.51 7.81
C THR A 52 13.80 -3.14 8.26
N GLY A 53 13.06 -2.50 9.15
CA GLY A 53 13.34 -1.15 9.63
C GLY A 53 12.91 -0.03 8.68
N MET A 54 12.42 -0.34 7.48
CA MET A 54 11.82 0.66 6.60
C MET A 54 10.63 1.31 7.31
N ASN A 55 10.65 2.64 7.42
CA ASN A 55 9.55 3.40 8.02
C ASN A 55 8.41 3.53 7.01
N CYS A 56 7.26 3.01 7.42
CA CYS A 56 6.01 3.07 6.69
C CYS A 56 4.97 3.82 7.53
N TRP A 57 3.84 4.15 6.92
CA TRP A 57 2.76 4.88 7.57
C TRP A 57 1.50 4.03 7.59
N VAL A 58 0.87 3.97 8.75
CA VAL A 58 -0.51 3.53 8.90
C VAL A 58 -1.39 4.75 9.13
N ALA A 59 -2.62 4.68 8.63
CA ALA A 59 -3.59 5.74 8.84
C ALA A 59 -5.00 5.15 8.99
N GLY A 60 -5.81 5.76 9.84
CA GLY A 60 -7.16 5.29 10.08
C GLY A 60 -7.93 6.11 11.12
N TRP A 61 -9.19 5.72 11.31
CA TRP A 61 -10.14 6.34 12.24
C TRP A 61 -10.47 5.42 13.42
N GLY A 62 -9.65 4.39 13.64
CA GLY A 62 -9.78 3.46 14.75
C GLY A 62 -9.56 4.12 16.11
N SER A 63 -9.75 3.32 17.15
CA SER A 63 -9.56 3.76 18.52
C SER A 63 -8.11 4.20 18.78
N PRO A 64 -7.87 5.29 19.53
CA PRO A 64 -6.53 5.69 19.92
C PRO A 64 -5.90 4.78 21.00
N SER A 65 -6.71 3.97 21.69
CA SER A 65 -6.29 2.96 22.67
C SER A 65 -7.28 1.80 22.71
N GLU A 66 -6.99 0.72 23.45
CA GLU A 66 -7.88 -0.44 23.54
C GLU A 66 -9.26 -0.16 24.16
N GLN A 67 -9.31 0.84 25.05
CA GLN A 67 -10.48 1.21 25.85
C GLN A 67 -11.19 2.45 25.32
N ASP A 68 -10.50 3.30 24.57
CA ASP A 68 -11.03 4.59 24.12
C ASP A 68 -11.69 4.51 22.74
N HIS A 69 -12.38 5.57 22.38
CA HIS A 69 -12.92 5.81 21.05
C HIS A 69 -12.35 7.12 20.50
N LEU A 70 -12.18 7.18 19.18
CA LEU A 70 -11.72 8.41 18.54
C LEU A 70 -12.74 9.53 18.78
N PRO A 71 -12.37 10.62 19.47
CA PRO A 71 -13.31 11.69 19.80
C PRO A 71 -13.78 12.44 18.55
N ASN A 72 -14.98 13.00 18.61
CA ASN A 72 -15.46 13.90 17.55
C ASN A 72 -14.52 15.12 17.44
N PRO A 73 -14.19 15.59 16.22
CA PRO A 73 -14.84 15.29 14.94
C PRO A 73 -14.25 14.10 14.17
N ARG A 74 -13.57 13.15 14.83
CA ARG A 74 -12.94 11.96 14.23
C ARG A 74 -11.95 12.33 13.13
N ILE A 75 -10.94 13.12 13.51
CA ILE A 75 -9.85 13.49 12.62
C ILE A 75 -9.04 12.23 12.30
N LEU A 76 -8.73 12.02 11.01
CA LEU A 76 -7.90 10.89 10.57
C LEU A 76 -6.56 10.91 11.31
N GLN A 77 -6.20 9.78 11.91
CA GLN A 77 -4.92 9.61 12.60
C GLN A 77 -3.92 8.96 11.66
N LYS A 78 -2.62 9.19 11.93
CA LYS A 78 -1.53 8.52 11.23
C LYS A 78 -0.37 8.22 12.18
N LEU A 79 0.33 7.13 11.90
CA LEU A 79 1.47 6.69 12.70
C LEU A 79 2.56 6.14 11.78
N ALA A 80 3.80 6.58 12.00
CA ALA A 80 4.97 5.98 11.38
C ALA A 80 5.39 4.73 12.16
N VAL A 81 5.53 3.60 11.45
CA VAL A 81 5.90 2.30 12.00
C VAL A 81 7.02 1.67 11.16
N PRO A 82 8.07 1.09 11.78
CA PRO A 82 9.08 0.35 11.04
C PRO A 82 8.60 -1.07 10.71
N ILE A 83 8.97 -1.58 9.54
CA ILE A 83 8.80 -3.01 9.22
C ILE A 83 9.63 -3.88 10.17
N ILE A 84 9.04 -4.99 10.61
CA ILE A 84 9.68 -6.02 11.43
C ILE A 84 9.74 -7.31 10.60
N ASP A 85 10.91 -7.94 10.51
CA ASP A 85 11.03 -9.23 9.84
C ASP A 85 10.19 -10.33 10.53
N THR A 86 9.76 -11.31 9.73
CA THR A 86 8.89 -12.40 10.20
C THR A 86 9.48 -13.21 11.36
N PRO A 87 10.78 -13.60 11.37
CA PRO A 87 11.37 -14.31 12.50
C PRO A 87 11.34 -13.51 13.81
N LYS A 88 11.71 -12.23 13.78
CA LYS A 88 11.66 -11.34 14.94
C LYS A 88 10.22 -11.12 15.39
N CYS A 89 9.27 -10.97 14.47
CA CYS A 89 7.87 -10.82 14.83
C CYS A 89 7.33 -12.07 15.55
N ASN A 90 7.60 -13.27 15.03
CA ASN A 90 7.26 -14.52 15.72
C ASN A 90 7.94 -14.62 17.11
N LEU A 91 9.20 -14.19 17.24
CA LEU A 91 9.88 -14.13 18.53
C LEU A 91 9.24 -13.13 19.51
N LEU A 92 8.69 -12.02 19.02
CA LEU A 92 7.96 -11.07 19.87
C LEU A 92 6.64 -11.70 20.34
N TYR A 93 5.88 -12.30 19.42
CA TYR A 93 4.61 -12.96 19.75
C TYR A 93 4.77 -14.17 20.67
N SER A 94 5.91 -14.87 20.64
CA SER A 94 6.18 -15.97 21.57
C SER A 94 6.51 -15.50 23.00
N LYS A 95 6.99 -14.26 23.16
CA LYS A 95 7.21 -13.64 24.48
C LYS A 95 5.89 -13.31 25.14
N ASP A 96 5.85 -13.38 26.47
CA ASP A 96 4.70 -12.97 27.27
C ASP A 96 3.39 -13.67 26.84
N SER A 97 3.48 -14.84 26.18
CA SER A 97 2.31 -15.63 25.83
C SER A 97 1.76 -16.26 27.11
N GLU A 98 0.61 -15.74 27.57
CA GLU A 98 -0.18 -16.43 28.57
C GLU A 98 -0.50 -17.83 28.03
N SER A 99 -0.21 -18.85 28.83
CA SER A 99 -0.25 -20.29 28.50
C SER A 99 -1.63 -20.81 28.06
N SER A 100 -2.61 -19.93 27.87
CA SER A 100 -4.02 -20.25 27.60
C SER A 100 -4.41 -20.16 26.12
N PHE A 101 -3.56 -19.60 25.25
CA PHE A 101 -3.89 -19.47 23.81
C PHE A 101 -2.83 -20.13 22.92
N GLN A 102 -3.30 -20.80 21.86
CA GLN A 102 -2.43 -21.35 20.83
C GLN A 102 -1.55 -20.24 20.24
N PRO A 103 -0.23 -20.44 20.09
CA PRO A 103 0.66 -19.43 19.54
C PRO A 103 0.20 -19.02 18.14
N LYS A 104 -0.12 -17.74 17.94
CA LYS A 104 -0.43 -17.21 16.61
C LYS A 104 0.87 -17.02 15.84
N THR A 105 1.13 -17.91 14.89
CA THR A 105 2.29 -17.81 13.99
C THR A 105 2.00 -16.85 12.84
N ILE A 106 2.92 -15.92 12.60
CA ILE A 106 2.89 -15.03 11.44
C ILE A 106 3.07 -15.87 10.16
N LYS A 107 2.11 -15.78 9.24
CA LYS A 107 2.09 -16.55 7.98
C LYS A 107 2.95 -15.89 6.90
N ASP A 108 3.24 -16.63 5.83
CA ASP A 108 4.14 -16.19 4.75
C ASP A 108 3.58 -14.99 3.96
N ASP A 109 2.26 -14.86 3.90
CA ASP A 109 1.55 -13.73 3.29
C ASP A 109 1.29 -12.57 4.27
N MET A 110 1.91 -12.60 5.45
CA MET A 110 1.83 -11.54 6.43
C MET A 110 3.16 -10.79 6.55
N LEU A 111 3.09 -9.59 7.09
CA LEU A 111 4.21 -8.80 7.55
C LEU A 111 3.84 -8.12 8.87
N CYS A 112 4.85 -7.79 9.67
CA CYS A 112 4.64 -7.03 10.90
C CYS A 112 5.24 -5.63 10.78
N ALA A 113 4.63 -4.67 11.46
CA ALA A 113 5.18 -3.33 11.60
C ALA A 113 4.78 -2.73 12.95
N GLY A 114 5.71 -2.01 13.59
CA GLY A 114 5.47 -1.39 14.89
C GLY A 114 6.69 -1.43 15.81
N PHE A 115 6.45 -1.44 17.11
CA PHE A 115 7.49 -1.31 18.12
C PHE A 115 7.39 -2.44 19.15
N ALA A 116 8.52 -3.05 19.52
CA ALA A 116 8.54 -4.12 20.52
C ALA A 116 8.11 -3.61 21.91
N GLU A 117 8.35 -2.33 22.19
CA GLU A 117 7.96 -1.65 23.41
C GLU A 117 6.45 -1.42 23.51
N GLY A 118 5.70 -1.62 22.41
CA GLY A 118 4.29 -1.26 22.29
C GLY A 118 4.09 0.25 22.19
N LYS A 119 3.04 0.77 22.85
CA LYS A 119 2.62 2.18 22.95
C LYS A 119 2.14 2.85 21.66
N LYS A 120 2.50 2.32 20.49
CA LYS A 120 2.13 2.86 19.18
C LYS A 120 1.74 1.72 18.25
N ASP A 121 0.52 1.72 17.77
CA ASP A 121 -0.03 0.66 16.92
C ASP A 121 -1.29 1.14 16.18
N ALA A 122 -1.72 0.37 15.18
CA ALA A 122 -3.10 0.42 14.71
C ALA A 122 -4.02 -0.25 15.74
N CYS A 123 -5.32 0.05 15.73
CA CYS A 123 -6.25 -0.49 16.71
C CYS A 123 -7.62 -0.84 16.11
N LYS A 124 -8.59 -1.13 16.99
CA LYS A 124 -9.97 -1.45 16.64
C LYS A 124 -10.54 -0.37 15.72
N GLY A 125 -11.02 -0.78 14.55
CA GLY A 125 -11.56 0.12 13.53
C GLY A 125 -10.57 0.57 12.46
N ASP A 126 -9.27 0.26 12.59
CA ASP A 126 -8.29 0.50 11.54
C ASP A 126 -8.14 -0.68 10.54
N SER A 127 -8.67 -1.86 10.87
CA SER A 127 -8.64 -3.05 9.99
C SER A 127 -9.14 -2.75 8.58
N GLY A 128 -8.44 -3.27 7.56
CA GLY A 128 -8.66 -2.93 6.15
C GLY A 128 -7.96 -1.64 5.71
N GLY A 129 -7.51 -0.80 6.65
CA GLY A 129 -6.72 0.40 6.38
C GLY A 129 -5.31 0.09 5.84
N PRO A 130 -4.65 1.10 5.26
CA PRO A 130 -3.41 0.88 4.53
C PRO A 130 -2.17 0.94 5.44
N LEU A 131 -1.18 0.12 5.13
CA LEU A 131 0.22 0.34 5.48
C LEU A 131 0.95 0.76 4.20
N VAL A 132 1.40 2.01 4.13
CA VAL A 132 2.07 2.57 2.95
C VAL A 132 3.54 2.88 3.23
N CYS A 133 4.42 2.55 2.30
CA CYS A 133 5.84 2.84 2.39
C CYS A 133 6.28 3.68 1.18
N LEU A 134 7.19 4.62 1.41
CA LEU A 134 7.76 5.42 0.34
C LEU A 134 8.90 4.65 -0.33
N VAL A 135 8.74 4.29 -1.61
CA VAL A 135 9.75 3.59 -2.40
C VAL A 135 10.10 4.46 -3.61
N GLY A 136 11.34 4.94 -3.65
CA GLY A 136 11.74 5.96 -4.62
C GLY A 136 10.96 7.26 -4.41
N GLN A 137 10.09 7.60 -5.36
CA GLN A 137 9.23 8.80 -5.31
C GLN A 137 7.74 8.47 -5.14
N SER A 138 7.40 7.19 -4.92
CA SER A 138 6.01 6.71 -4.91
C SER A 138 5.64 6.07 -3.58
N TRP A 139 4.41 6.32 -3.13
CA TRP A 139 3.82 5.63 -1.99
C TRP A 139 3.20 4.31 -2.45
N LEU A 140 3.76 3.20 -1.99
CA LEU A 140 3.28 1.85 -2.31
C LEU A 140 2.56 1.26 -1.11
N GLN A 141 1.42 0.61 -1.33
CA GLN A 141 0.68 -0.09 -0.29
C GLN A 141 1.37 -1.42 0.02
N ALA A 142 2.21 -1.43 1.05
CA ALA A 142 2.95 -2.62 1.47
C ALA A 142 2.05 -3.65 2.14
N GLY A 143 1.05 -3.17 2.89
CA GLY A 143 0.15 -4.06 3.61
C GLY A 143 -1.27 -3.50 3.81
N VAL A 144 -2.13 -4.40 4.28
CA VAL A 144 -3.49 -4.13 4.75
C VAL A 144 -3.57 -4.51 6.22
N ILE A 145 -4.03 -3.60 7.09
CA ILE A 145 -4.17 -3.87 8.53
C ILE A 145 -5.12 -5.04 8.73
N SER A 146 -4.65 -6.09 9.40
CA SER A 146 -5.39 -7.35 9.54
C SER A 146 -5.69 -7.65 11.01
N TRP A 147 -4.66 -8.00 11.79
CA TRP A 147 -4.86 -8.43 13.17
C TRP A 147 -3.73 -8.01 14.11
N GLY A 148 -3.99 -8.12 15.41
CA GLY A 148 -3.06 -7.87 16.50
C GLY A 148 -3.59 -8.50 17.79
N GLU A 149 -2.77 -8.58 18.84
CA GLU A 149 -3.26 -8.96 20.17
C GLU A 149 -3.32 -7.71 21.04
N GLY A 150 -4.54 -7.21 21.22
CA GLY A 150 -4.73 -5.88 21.79
C GLY A 150 -4.30 -4.78 20.83
N CYS A 151 -4.03 -3.59 21.36
CA CYS A 151 -3.49 -2.47 20.63
C CYS A 151 -2.30 -1.92 21.41
N ALA A 152 -1.15 -1.77 20.75
CA ALA A 152 0.02 -1.13 21.34
C ALA A 152 0.54 -1.84 22.61
N ARG A 153 0.29 -3.14 22.74
CA ARG A 153 0.86 -3.96 23.83
C ARG A 153 2.33 -4.25 23.56
N ARG A 154 3.11 -4.40 24.63
CA ARG A 154 4.50 -4.82 24.55
C ARG A 154 4.59 -6.17 23.84
N ASN A 155 5.56 -6.33 22.95
CA ASN A 155 5.81 -7.55 22.17
C ASN A 155 4.63 -8.01 21.29
N ARG A 156 3.66 -7.13 21.00
CA ARG A 156 2.51 -7.40 20.11
C ARG A 156 2.43 -6.34 19.01
N PRO A 157 3.38 -6.30 18.07
CA PRO A 157 3.30 -5.38 16.94
C PRO A 157 2.11 -5.73 16.03
N GLY A 158 1.52 -4.74 15.37
CA GLY A 158 0.45 -4.98 14.39
C GLY A 158 0.88 -5.91 13.25
N VAL A 159 -0.07 -6.73 12.78
CA VAL A 159 0.11 -7.68 11.68
C VAL A 159 -0.76 -7.27 10.49
N TYR A 160 -0.14 -7.29 9.32
CA TYR A 160 -0.69 -6.80 8.08
C TYR A 160 -0.61 -7.90 7.02
N ILE A 161 -1.61 -7.98 6.15
CA ILE A 161 -1.53 -8.81 4.94
C ILE A 161 -0.57 -8.14 3.96
N ARG A 162 0.43 -8.88 3.48
CA ARG A 162 1.44 -8.43 2.52
C ARG A 162 0.83 -8.36 1.12
N VAL A 163 0.69 -7.15 0.58
CA VAL A 163 0.01 -6.95 -0.72
C VAL A 163 0.74 -7.68 -1.86
N THR A 164 2.07 -7.72 -1.85
CA THR A 164 2.86 -8.42 -2.88
C THR A 164 2.56 -9.93 -2.93
N SER A 165 2.20 -10.57 -1.81
CA SER A 165 1.82 -11.99 -1.76
C SER A 165 0.48 -12.30 -2.42
N HIS A 166 -0.36 -11.29 -2.67
CA HIS A 166 -1.69 -11.45 -3.28
C HIS A 166 -1.78 -10.96 -4.72
N HIS A 167 -0.65 -10.66 -5.37
CA HIS A 167 -0.60 -10.19 -6.76
C HIS A 167 -1.45 -11.04 -7.73
N ASN A 168 -1.25 -12.36 -7.75
CA ASN A 168 -1.96 -13.24 -8.68
C ASN A 168 -3.49 -13.17 -8.50
N TRP A 169 -3.95 -13.09 -7.25
CA TRP A 169 -5.37 -13.00 -6.93
C TRP A 169 -5.96 -11.65 -7.35
N ILE A 170 -5.25 -10.55 -7.07
CA ILE A 170 -5.65 -9.20 -7.46
C ILE A 170 -5.68 -9.09 -9.00
N HIS A 171 -4.60 -9.49 -9.68
CA HIS A 171 -4.46 -9.39 -11.13
C HIS A 171 -5.52 -10.24 -11.87
N ARG A 172 -5.89 -11.41 -11.33
CA ARG A 172 -6.99 -12.21 -11.90
C ARG A 172 -8.33 -11.49 -11.86
N ILE A 173 -8.56 -10.62 -10.87
CA ILE A 173 -9.81 -9.87 -10.70
C ILE A 173 -9.77 -8.54 -11.46
N ILE A 174 -8.60 -7.89 -11.52
CA ILE A 174 -8.37 -6.58 -12.14
C ILE A 174 -7.15 -6.67 -13.09
N PRO A 175 -7.28 -7.30 -14.27
CA PRO A 175 -6.15 -7.53 -15.19
C PRO A 175 -5.49 -6.24 -15.70
N GLU A 176 -6.21 -5.13 -15.72
CA GLU A 176 -5.74 -3.83 -16.16
C GLU A 176 -4.90 -3.08 -15.12
N LEU A 177 -4.91 -3.54 -13.86
CA LEU A 177 -4.21 -2.89 -12.76
C LEU A 177 -2.69 -2.92 -13.01
N GLN A 178 -2.08 -1.74 -13.01
CA GLN A 178 -0.63 -1.61 -13.15
C GLN A 178 0.07 -1.77 -11.80
N PHE A 179 0.96 -2.74 -11.70
CA PHE A 179 1.77 -2.99 -10.52
C PHE A 179 3.08 -2.19 -10.59
N GLN A 180 3.34 -1.40 -9.56
CA GLN A 180 4.48 -0.50 -9.47
C GLN A 180 5.73 -1.28 -9.03
N ARG A 181 6.75 -1.31 -9.88
CA ARG A 181 8.08 -1.80 -9.53
C ARG A 181 8.85 -0.80 -8.68
N ALA A 182 9.81 -1.29 -7.92
CA ALA A 182 10.80 -0.44 -7.28
C ALA A 182 11.54 0.30 -8.39
N SER A 183 11.46 1.63 -8.43
CA SER A 183 12.28 2.41 -9.35
C SER A 183 13.74 2.16 -9.00
N SER A 184 14.46 1.45 -9.87
CA SER A 184 15.91 1.31 -9.79
C SER A 184 16.54 2.69 -10.00
N GLY A 185 16.76 3.41 -8.89
CA GLY A 185 17.53 4.64 -8.88
C GLY A 185 18.99 4.31 -9.21
N GLY A 186 19.35 4.34 -10.49
CA GLY A 186 20.73 4.15 -10.92
C GLY A 186 20.94 3.87 -12.40
N GLN A 187 20.69 4.86 -13.28
CA GLN A 187 21.64 5.06 -14.39
C GLN A 187 22.99 5.41 -13.73
N LYS A 188 23.98 4.51 -13.81
CA LYS A 188 25.38 4.84 -13.53
C LYS A 188 25.76 6.00 -14.47
N ARG A 189 25.91 7.20 -13.91
CA ARG A 189 26.70 8.24 -14.59
C ARG A 189 28.15 7.78 -14.55
N ASP A 190 28.69 7.50 -15.72
CA ASP A 190 30.10 7.21 -15.94
C ASP A 190 30.95 8.44 -15.54
N PRO A 191 31.90 8.32 -14.59
CA PRO A 191 32.81 9.39 -14.26
C PRO A 191 34.07 9.25 -15.12
N ARG A 192 34.01 9.71 -16.38
CA ARG A 192 35.15 10.18 -17.19
C ARG A 192 34.69 10.64 -18.59
N GLY A 193 34.58 11.95 -18.77
CA GLY A 193 34.33 12.56 -20.09
C GLY A 193 33.97 14.05 -20.02
N GLN A 194 34.98 14.92 -19.89
CA GLN A 194 34.95 16.34 -20.25
C GLN A 194 34.59 16.47 -21.77
N GLN A 195 33.93 17.48 -22.33
CA GLN A 195 33.50 18.82 -21.93
C GLN A 195 32.45 19.34 -22.97
N PRO A 196 31.86 20.56 -22.82
CA PRO A 196 30.54 20.94 -23.34
C PRO A 196 30.56 21.67 -24.69
N LEU A 197 29.40 21.78 -25.35
CA LEU A 197 29.07 22.89 -26.25
C LEU A 197 27.55 23.08 -26.44
N SER A 198 27.08 24.25 -25.97
CA SER A 198 26.21 25.20 -26.67
C SER A 198 24.82 24.79 -27.22
N ARG A 199 23.78 25.45 -26.65
CA ARG A 199 22.57 26.02 -27.30
C ARG A 199 21.66 25.10 -28.14
N ASN A 200 20.39 24.94 -27.73
CA ASN A 200 19.30 25.89 -28.00
C ASN A 200 17.96 25.37 -27.48
N PHE A 201 17.15 26.31 -26.97
CA PHE A 201 15.72 26.17 -26.75
C PHE A 201 14.98 26.16 -28.11
N ALA A 202 14.08 25.19 -28.34
CA ALA A 202 12.76 25.36 -28.99
C ALA A 202 11.94 24.04 -29.01
N PRO A 203 10.61 24.11 -28.94
CA PRO A 203 9.72 22.98 -28.64
C PRO A 203 9.22 22.23 -29.89
N PHE A 204 9.08 20.90 -29.77
CA PHE A 204 8.37 20.05 -30.74
C PHE A 204 6.85 20.19 -30.55
N LEU A 205 6.21 21.00 -31.40
CA LEU A 205 4.77 20.94 -31.67
C LEU A 205 4.55 21.01 -33.19
N ALA A 206 4.68 19.88 -33.87
CA ALA A 206 4.25 19.75 -35.27
C ALA A 206 4.02 18.27 -35.62
N ALA A 207 2.98 17.67 -35.06
CA ALA A 207 2.51 16.34 -35.50
C ALA A 207 0.98 16.23 -35.63
N HIS A 208 0.24 17.35 -35.58
CA HIS A 208 -1.22 17.35 -35.78
C HIS A 208 -1.71 18.26 -36.91
N ALA A 209 -0.81 18.81 -37.74
CA ALA A 209 -1.19 19.68 -38.85
C ALA A 209 -1.17 19.01 -40.25
N ILE A 210 -0.79 17.73 -40.34
CA ILE A 210 -0.67 17.05 -41.65
C ILE A 210 -1.94 16.24 -42.01
N LEU A 211 -2.87 16.01 -41.06
CA LEU A 211 -4.10 15.26 -41.34
C LEU A 211 -5.31 16.14 -41.75
N LEU A 212 -5.19 17.47 -41.73
CA LEU A 212 -6.30 18.37 -42.09
C LEU A 212 -6.21 18.96 -43.52
N VAL A 213 -5.08 18.76 -44.22
CA VAL A 213 -4.93 19.27 -45.61
C VAL A 213 -5.43 18.27 -46.66
N LEU A 214 -5.64 17.00 -46.30
CA LEU A 214 -6.10 15.96 -47.24
C LEU A 214 -7.63 15.86 -47.41
N MET A 215 -8.42 16.57 -46.59
CA MET A 215 -9.89 16.62 -46.74
C MET A 215 -10.39 17.82 -47.57
N ALA A 216 -9.50 18.77 -47.94
CA ALA A 216 -9.88 19.96 -48.71
C ALA A 216 -9.64 19.82 -50.24
N LEU A 217 -9.05 18.72 -50.71
CA LEU A 217 -8.77 18.48 -52.14
C LEU A 217 -9.70 17.45 -52.80
N LEU A 218 -10.71 16.93 -52.09
CA LEU A 218 -11.74 16.03 -52.61
C LEU A 218 -13.14 16.65 -52.69
N THR A 219 -13.25 17.98 -52.54
CA THR A 219 -14.51 18.74 -52.73
C THR A 219 -14.46 19.76 -53.87
N PHE A 220 -13.38 19.78 -54.66
CA PHE A 220 -13.29 20.57 -55.89
C PHE A 220 -12.63 19.79 -57.03
N LEU A 221 -13.21 18.63 -57.38
CA LEU A 221 -13.14 17.98 -58.68
C LEU A 221 -14.36 17.07 -58.85
#